data_AF-A0A091BKN3-F1
#
_entry.id   AF-A0A091BKN3-F1
#
_cell.length_a   1.000
_cell.length_b   1.000
_cell.length_c   1.000
_cell.angle_alpha   90.00
_cell.angle_beta   90.00
_cell.angle_gamma   90.00
#
_symmetry.space_group_name_H-M   'P 1'
#
loop_
_entity.id
_entity.type
_entity.pdbx_description
1 polymer ?
#
loop_
_entity_poly.entity_id
_entity_poly.type
_entity_poly.pdbx_seq_one_letter_code
_entity_poly.pdbx_strand_id
1 'polypeptide(L)'
;MSSSTSRVGLTTPLRAYASALQWRLLLLWLAGLLLPTAILTLPISGMLSRHMDNSVHSLALAQRLDVNAFADMLGVLRAISPVLGNASLLATIVALLLSPLLTGMAITAVRAGRAPGFGDLLRGGVSEYGRLFRLLLVGILPMIVAFVIATAAYGYLGERDLEAIVPADVKTLGWLALAATLFAFLIAHASVEAARAQFAADGQLRSAFRAWGRGLKQLLRRPFATLGQYLLVTAIGLAIAGALAVWRINIPHANSLGLAGAFALAQLIVLSTAWMRTARLYALTEVVRSR
;
A
#
# COMPACT_ATOMS: atom_id res chain seq x y z
N MET A 1 11.62 24.96 -36.15
CA MET A 1 10.61 23.94 -36.47
C MET A 1 11.31 22.60 -36.65
N SER A 2 11.31 21.77 -35.62
CA SER A 2 11.46 20.31 -35.77
C SER A 2 10.58 19.67 -34.70
N SER A 3 9.37 19.28 -35.12
CA SER A 3 8.42 18.54 -34.32
C SER A 3 8.92 17.10 -34.18
N SER A 4 9.72 16.81 -33.15
CA SER A 4 9.97 15.44 -32.74
C SER A 4 8.75 14.91 -31.99
N THR A 5 7.79 14.39 -32.74
CA THR A 5 6.73 13.52 -32.23
C THR A 5 7.38 12.23 -31.73
N SER A 6 7.82 12.21 -30.47
CA SER A 6 8.29 10.99 -29.84
C SER A 6 7.09 10.06 -29.63
N ARG A 7 6.98 9.05 -30.50
CA ARG A 7 6.15 7.88 -30.24
C ARG A 7 6.63 7.28 -28.92
N VAL A 8 5.74 7.19 -27.95
CA VAL A 8 5.96 6.49 -26.68
C VAL A 8 6.15 5.00 -27.02
N GLY A 9 7.39 4.61 -27.30
CA GLY A 9 7.76 3.21 -27.52
C GLY A 9 7.63 2.42 -26.22
N LEU A 10 7.28 1.14 -26.31
CA LEU A 10 7.13 0.20 -25.19
C LEU A 10 8.36 0.09 -24.25
N THR A 11 9.50 0.72 -24.61
CA THR A 11 10.75 0.75 -23.83
C THR A 11 10.83 1.87 -22.80
N THR A 12 10.04 2.95 -22.90
CA THR A 12 9.99 4.01 -21.87
C THR A 12 9.45 3.56 -20.52
N PRO A 13 8.39 2.72 -20.40
CA PRO A 13 7.92 2.27 -19.09
C PRO A 13 8.95 1.40 -18.36
N LEU A 14 9.68 0.54 -19.08
CA LEU A 14 10.68 -0.36 -18.47
C LEU A 14 11.84 0.42 -17.83
N ARG A 15 12.30 1.49 -18.47
CA ARG A 15 13.32 2.37 -17.88
C ARG A 15 12.78 3.11 -16.64
N ALA A 16 11.54 3.56 -16.67
CA ALA A 16 10.89 4.19 -15.51
C ALA A 16 10.82 3.20 -14.32
N TYR A 17 10.47 1.95 -14.57
CA TYR A 17 10.39 0.90 -13.54
C TYR A 17 11.76 0.53 -12.96
N ALA A 18 12.78 0.43 -13.81
CA ALA A 18 14.16 0.19 -13.38
C ALA A 18 14.72 1.38 -12.59
N SER A 19 14.39 2.62 -12.99
CA SER A 19 14.84 3.83 -12.29
C SER A 19 14.22 4.01 -10.90
N ALA A 20 13.08 3.33 -10.64
CA ALA A 20 12.47 3.25 -9.31
C ALA A 20 13.17 2.25 -8.39
N LEU A 21 14.05 1.38 -8.91
CA LEU A 21 14.78 0.37 -8.15
C LEU A 21 16.00 0.96 -7.42
N GLN A 22 15.79 2.04 -6.67
CA GLN A 22 16.86 2.71 -5.92
C GLN A 22 16.99 2.07 -4.55
N TRP A 23 18.01 1.24 -4.35
CA TRP A 23 18.21 0.48 -3.11
C TRP A 23 18.19 1.38 -1.85
N ARG A 24 18.76 2.59 -1.92
CA ARG A 24 18.78 3.55 -0.79
C ARG A 24 17.38 4.01 -0.41
N LEU A 25 16.54 4.30 -1.40
CA LEU A 25 15.14 4.68 -1.19
C LEU A 25 14.36 3.49 -0.63
N LEU A 26 14.57 2.29 -1.18
CA LEU A 26 13.92 1.07 -0.73
C LEU A 26 14.31 0.71 0.72
N LEU A 27 15.57 0.91 1.11
CA LEU A 27 16.03 0.74 2.49
C LEU A 27 15.40 1.75 3.45
N LEU A 28 15.29 3.02 3.07
CA LEU A 28 14.59 4.03 3.88
C LEU A 28 13.11 3.70 4.03
N TRP A 29 12.50 3.15 2.97
CA TRP A 29 11.11 2.69 3.00
C TRP A 29 10.94 1.49 3.94
N LEU A 30 11.86 0.53 3.87
CA LEU A 30 11.91 -0.62 4.76
C LEU A 30 12.04 -0.18 6.22
N ALA A 31 13.03 0.67 6.52
CA ALA A 31 13.25 1.23 7.85
C ALA A 31 12.03 2.00 8.35
N GLY A 32 11.39 2.80 7.49
CA GLY A 32 10.17 3.52 7.82
C GLY A 32 9.00 2.59 8.17
N LEU A 33 8.81 1.49 7.44
CA LEU A 33 7.73 0.53 7.71
C LEU A 33 8.03 -0.43 8.87
N LEU A 34 9.30 -0.65 9.21
CA LEU A 34 9.67 -1.43 10.39
C LEU A 34 9.18 -0.79 11.70
N LEU A 35 9.08 0.53 11.78
CA LEU A 35 8.59 1.25 12.96
C LEU A 35 7.12 0.89 13.32
N PRO A 36 6.12 1.11 12.45
CA PRO A 36 4.74 0.73 12.75
C PRO A 36 4.57 -0.78 12.88
N THR A 37 5.35 -1.59 12.16
CA THR A 37 5.34 -3.05 12.35
C THR A 37 5.82 -3.41 13.75
N ALA A 38 6.93 -2.85 14.23
CA ALA A 38 7.45 -3.11 15.57
C ALA A 38 6.44 -2.72 16.67
N ILE A 39 5.78 -1.56 16.53
CA ILE A 39 4.72 -1.12 17.47
C ILE A 39 3.62 -2.17 17.58
N LEU A 40 3.22 -2.78 16.47
CA LEU A 40 2.17 -3.79 16.44
C LEU A 40 2.64 -5.16 16.93
N THR A 41 3.87 -5.56 16.60
CA THR A 41 4.37 -6.92 16.87
C THR A 41 4.95 -7.10 18.27
N LEU A 42 5.55 -6.06 18.86
CA LEU A 42 6.21 -6.15 20.17
C LEU A 42 5.28 -6.57 21.32
N PRO A 43 4.03 -6.05 21.43
CA PRO A 43 3.10 -6.49 22.47
C PRO A 43 2.76 -7.99 22.33
N ILE A 44 2.61 -8.45 21.09
CA ILE A 44 2.30 -9.85 20.77
C ILE A 44 3.48 -10.74 21.15
N SER A 45 4.70 -10.39 20.75
CA SER A 45 5.88 -11.19 21.08
C SER A 45 6.14 -11.24 22.59
N GLY A 46 6.01 -10.11 23.28
CA GLY A 46 6.18 -10.06 24.74
C GLY A 46 5.13 -10.90 25.49
N MET A 47 3.89 -10.94 24.99
CA MET A 47 2.86 -11.80 25.54
C MET A 47 3.17 -13.28 25.31
N LEU A 48 3.53 -13.66 24.08
CA LEU A 48 3.88 -15.03 23.74
C LEU A 48 5.06 -15.52 24.58
N SER A 49 6.12 -14.72 24.69
CA SER A 49 7.28 -15.03 25.53
C SER A 49 6.89 -15.32 26.98
N ARG A 50 6.04 -14.49 27.60
CA ARG A 50 5.61 -14.72 28.99
C ARG A 50 4.87 -16.05 29.21
N HIS A 51 4.12 -16.52 28.22
CA HIS A 51 3.33 -17.74 28.31
C HIS A 51 4.08 -18.98 27.82
N MET A 52 4.99 -18.82 26.86
CA MET A 52 5.67 -19.92 26.17
C MET A 52 7.09 -20.18 26.68
N ASP A 53 7.84 -19.14 27.08
CA ASP A 53 9.24 -19.29 27.51
C ASP A 53 9.38 -20.02 28.84
N ASN A 54 8.29 -20.07 29.64
CA ASN A 54 8.24 -20.79 30.92
C ASN A 54 7.47 -22.12 30.85
N SER A 55 6.95 -22.51 29.68
CA SER A 55 6.17 -23.73 29.54
C SER A 55 7.06 -24.90 29.13
N VAL A 56 7.15 -25.91 29.99
CA VAL A 56 7.89 -27.18 29.76
C VAL A 56 7.38 -27.93 28.50
N HIS A 57 6.17 -27.62 28.01
CA HIS A 57 5.52 -28.28 26.89
C HIS A 57 5.57 -27.49 25.57
N SER A 58 6.39 -26.43 25.47
CA SER A 58 6.46 -25.56 24.28
C SER A 58 6.78 -26.32 22.97
N LEU A 59 7.65 -27.34 23.04
CA LEU A 59 7.99 -28.19 21.89
C LEU A 59 6.83 -29.11 21.47
N ALA A 60 6.01 -29.57 22.42
CA ALA A 60 4.87 -30.45 22.16
C ALA A 60 3.66 -29.67 21.63
N LEU A 61 3.42 -28.45 22.13
CA LEU A 61 2.39 -27.54 21.62
C LEU A 61 2.66 -27.10 20.17
N ALA A 62 3.92 -26.91 19.80
CA ALA A 62 4.30 -26.57 18.42
C ALA A 62 3.98 -27.70 17.41
N GLN A 63 3.90 -28.95 17.88
CA GLN A 63 3.63 -30.12 17.05
C GLN A 63 2.13 -30.49 17.01
N ARG A 64 1.34 -30.08 18.01
CA ARG A 64 -0.10 -30.37 18.10
C ARG A 64 -0.86 -29.14 18.58
N LEU A 65 -1.17 -28.25 17.64
CA LEU A 65 -2.16 -27.20 17.85
C LEU A 65 -3.54 -27.84 17.92
N ASP A 66 -3.99 -28.12 19.15
CA ASP A 66 -5.31 -28.67 19.43
C ASP A 66 -6.37 -27.55 19.53
N VAL A 67 -7.65 -27.87 19.28
CA VAL A 67 -8.78 -26.94 19.30
C VAL A 67 -8.92 -26.25 20.68
N ASN A 68 -8.58 -26.96 21.76
CA ASN A 68 -8.57 -26.40 23.11
C ASN A 68 -7.44 -25.37 23.33
N ALA A 69 -6.25 -25.62 22.77
CA ALA A 69 -5.15 -24.65 22.82
C ALA A 69 -5.49 -23.36 22.04
N PHE A 70 -6.29 -23.49 20.97
CA PHE A 70 -6.83 -22.35 20.23
C PHE A 70 -7.88 -21.57 21.03
N ALA A 71 -8.77 -22.25 21.76
CA ALA A 71 -9.76 -21.62 22.63
C ALA A 71 -9.11 -20.83 23.79
N ASP A 72 -8.06 -21.39 24.41
CA ASP A 72 -7.27 -20.69 25.43
C ASP A 72 -6.53 -19.47 24.84
N MET A 73 -5.96 -19.60 23.64
CA MET A 73 -5.39 -18.47 22.90
C MET A 73 -6.42 -17.36 22.63
N LEU A 74 -7.66 -17.71 22.30
CA LEU A 74 -8.75 -16.73 22.13
C LEU A 74 -9.10 -16.02 23.45
N GLY A 75 -9.07 -16.74 24.58
CA GLY A 75 -9.25 -16.17 25.91
C GLY A 75 -8.17 -15.12 26.24
N VAL A 76 -6.90 -15.45 25.99
CA VAL A 76 -5.79 -14.51 26.20
C VAL A 76 -5.84 -13.35 25.21
N LEU A 77 -6.21 -13.59 23.94
CA LEU A 77 -6.36 -12.55 22.92
C LEU A 77 -7.44 -11.52 23.30
N ARG A 78 -8.56 -11.97 23.89
CA ARG A 78 -9.61 -11.07 24.40
C ARG A 78 -9.10 -10.20 25.54
N ALA A 79 -8.29 -10.76 26.45
CA ALA A 79 -7.71 -10.02 27.57
C ALA A 79 -6.75 -8.90 27.11
N ILE A 80 -6.02 -9.10 26.01
CA ILE A 80 -5.11 -8.09 25.43
C ILE A 80 -5.73 -7.21 24.34
N SER A 81 -7.00 -7.44 23.99
CA SER A 81 -7.72 -6.71 22.94
C SER A 81 -7.60 -5.18 23.07
N PRO A 82 -7.71 -4.56 24.26
CA PRO A 82 -7.51 -3.11 24.41
C PRO A 82 -6.08 -2.66 24.09
N VAL A 83 -5.07 -3.44 24.48
CA VAL A 83 -3.65 -3.16 24.21
C VAL A 83 -3.37 -3.28 22.71
N LEU A 84 -3.91 -4.30 22.05
CA LEU A 84 -3.82 -4.47 20.60
C LEU A 84 -4.57 -3.36 19.85
N GLY A 85 -5.74 -2.96 20.34
CA GLY A 85 -6.49 -1.80 19.84
C GLY A 85 -5.65 -0.53 19.86
N ASN A 86 -5.04 -0.21 21.01
CA ASN A 86 -4.18 0.98 21.14
C ASN A 86 -2.90 0.89 20.29
N ALA A 87 -2.25 -0.28 20.27
CA ALA A 87 -1.04 -0.50 19.47
C ALA A 87 -1.32 -0.39 17.96
N SER A 88 -2.45 -0.95 17.50
CA SER A 88 -2.87 -0.85 16.10
C SER A 88 -3.21 0.58 15.68
N LEU A 89 -3.90 1.34 16.54
CA LEU A 89 -4.18 2.76 16.31
C LEU A 89 -2.89 3.58 16.23
N LEU A 90 -1.97 3.37 17.17
CA LEU A 90 -0.67 4.04 17.17
C LEU A 90 0.16 3.68 15.93
N ALA A 91 0.26 2.39 15.58
CA ALA A 91 0.95 1.93 14.38
C ALA A 91 0.34 2.55 13.12
N THR A 92 -0.99 2.67 13.05
CA THR A 92 -1.69 3.32 11.95
C THR A 92 -1.34 4.79 11.85
N ILE A 93 -1.37 5.53 12.97
CA ILE A 93 -0.98 6.95 13.00
C ILE A 93 0.46 7.14 12.54
N VAL A 94 1.39 6.32 13.05
CA VAL A 94 2.81 6.37 12.66
C VAL A 94 2.98 6.07 11.18
N ALA A 95 2.34 5.01 10.65
CA ALA A 95 2.39 4.69 9.22
C ALA A 95 1.80 5.83 8.36
N LEU A 96 0.72 6.45 8.82
CA LEU A 96 0.06 7.55 8.13
C LEU A 96 0.95 8.81 8.09
N LEU A 97 1.63 9.14 9.17
CA LEU A 97 2.58 10.26 9.26
C LEU A 97 3.87 10.02 8.48
N LEU A 98 4.35 8.77 8.42
CA LEU A 98 5.52 8.42 7.62
C LEU A 98 5.24 8.42 6.11
N SER A 99 3.99 8.20 5.70
CA SER A 99 3.61 8.11 4.27
C SER A 99 3.94 9.38 3.46
N PRO A 100 3.62 10.62 3.91
CA PRO A 100 4.08 11.85 3.28
C PRO A 100 5.60 11.97 3.18
N LEU A 101 6.32 11.61 4.23
CA LEU A 101 7.78 11.68 4.26
C LEU A 101 8.39 10.76 3.18
N LEU A 102 8.00 9.48 3.18
CA LEU A 102 8.47 8.48 2.21
C LEU A 102 8.10 8.86 0.77
N THR A 103 6.89 9.39 0.57
CA THR A 103 6.47 9.88 -0.75
C THR A 103 7.31 11.08 -1.20
N GLY A 104 7.69 11.98 -0.28
CA GLY A 104 8.57 13.11 -0.57
C GLY A 104 9.97 12.68 -0.98
N MET A 105 10.51 11.63 -0.36
CA MET A 105 11.79 11.03 -0.77
C MET A 105 11.69 10.48 -2.20
N ALA A 106 10.59 9.80 -2.53
CA ALA A 106 10.35 9.28 -3.87
C ALA A 106 10.22 10.40 -4.92
N ILE A 107 9.50 11.49 -4.60
CA ILE A 107 9.43 12.67 -5.47
C ILE A 107 10.81 13.29 -5.70
N THR A 108 11.63 13.35 -4.65
CA THR A 108 13.00 13.87 -4.74
C THR A 108 13.84 13.00 -5.67
N ALA A 109 13.73 11.68 -5.55
CA ALA A 109 14.40 10.73 -6.44
C ALA A 109 13.96 10.90 -7.90
N VAL A 110 12.66 11.05 -8.16
CA VAL A 110 12.10 11.27 -9.52
C VAL A 110 12.62 12.57 -10.13
N ARG A 111 12.73 13.65 -9.34
CA ARG A 111 13.19 14.95 -9.83
C ARG A 111 14.70 15.00 -10.02
N ALA A 112 15.48 14.28 -9.21
CA ALA A 112 16.93 14.32 -9.27
C ALA A 112 17.48 13.71 -10.58
N GLY A 113 16.77 12.80 -11.23
CA GLY A 113 17.22 12.13 -12.47
C GLY A 113 18.43 11.19 -12.30
N ARG A 114 19.02 11.14 -11.10
CA ARG A 114 20.11 10.28 -10.65
C ARG A 114 19.76 9.64 -9.32
N ALA A 115 20.47 8.59 -8.91
CA ALA A 115 20.32 7.99 -7.59
C ALA A 115 20.83 8.96 -6.49
N PRO A 116 19.94 9.57 -5.67
CA PRO A 116 20.33 10.57 -4.68
C PRO A 116 20.98 9.96 -3.42
N GLY A 117 21.63 10.83 -2.65
CA GLY A 117 22.15 10.56 -1.31
C GLY A 117 21.07 10.13 -0.30
N PHE A 118 21.43 9.43 0.79
CA PHE A 118 20.54 9.28 1.96
C PHE A 118 20.16 10.66 2.53
N GLY A 119 21.15 11.55 2.66
CA GLY A 119 20.92 12.92 3.11
C GLY A 119 20.04 13.73 2.16
N ASP A 120 20.22 13.57 0.85
CA ASP A 120 19.40 14.24 -0.16
C ASP A 120 17.96 13.74 -0.14
N LEU A 121 17.76 12.42 0.00
CA LEU A 121 16.44 11.80 0.14
C LEU A 121 15.73 12.31 1.40
N LEU A 122 16.41 12.32 2.56
CA LEU A 122 15.82 12.79 3.81
C LEU A 122 15.48 14.28 3.76
N ARG A 123 16.40 15.14 3.30
CA ARG A 123 16.16 16.58 3.14
C ARG A 123 15.01 16.84 2.17
N GLY A 124 15.00 16.14 1.04
CA GLY A 124 13.92 16.20 0.06
C GLY A 124 12.58 15.77 0.63
N GLY A 125 12.54 14.63 1.34
CA GLY A 125 11.37 14.12 2.05
C GLY A 125 10.79 15.13 3.03
N VAL A 126 11.63 15.74 3.87
CA VAL A 126 11.21 16.76 4.83
C VAL A 126 10.72 18.03 4.11
N SER A 127 11.39 18.47 3.05
CA SER A 127 11.01 19.66 2.28
C SER A 127 9.65 19.53 1.57
N GLU A 128 9.27 18.30 1.20
CA GLU A 128 7.99 17.98 0.56
C GLU A 128 6.90 17.56 1.58
N TYR A 129 7.27 17.37 2.86
CA TYR A 129 6.38 16.81 3.87
C TYR A 129 5.08 17.62 4.03
N GLY A 130 5.17 18.93 4.23
CA GLY A 130 4.01 19.77 4.52
C GLY A 130 2.99 19.86 3.39
N ARG A 131 3.41 19.75 2.12
CA ARG A 131 2.48 19.74 0.97
C ARG A 131 1.87 18.37 0.75
N LEU A 132 2.64 17.30 0.97
CA LEU A 132 2.15 15.92 0.86
C LEU A 132 1.24 15.53 2.02
N PHE A 133 1.48 16.08 3.21
CA PHE A 133 0.58 15.94 4.35
C PHE A 133 -0.78 16.62 4.08
N ARG A 134 -0.77 17.82 3.51
CA ARG A 134 -2.01 18.46 3.03
C ARG A 134 -2.68 17.63 1.94
N LEU A 135 -1.93 17.03 1.02
CA LEU A 135 -2.49 16.13 0.02
C LEU A 135 -3.07 14.85 0.63
N LEU A 136 -2.45 14.31 1.68
CA LEU A 136 -2.98 13.17 2.42
C LEU A 136 -4.37 13.50 2.99
N LEU A 137 -4.53 14.68 3.60
CA LEU A 137 -5.82 15.15 4.10
C LEU A 137 -6.85 15.34 2.97
N VAL A 138 -6.44 15.97 1.87
CA VAL A 138 -7.32 16.13 0.69
C VAL A 138 -7.70 14.77 0.08
N GLY A 139 -6.80 13.80 0.11
CA GLY A 139 -7.02 12.43 -0.38
C GLY A 139 -8.04 11.63 0.43
N ILE A 140 -8.39 12.08 1.64
CA ILE A 140 -9.49 11.50 2.41
C ILE A 140 -10.83 11.74 1.71
N LEU A 141 -11.01 12.90 1.06
CA LEU A 141 -12.27 13.25 0.39
C LEU A 141 -12.71 12.22 -0.67
N PRO A 142 -11.89 11.88 -1.70
CA PRO A 142 -12.29 10.86 -2.67
C PRO A 142 -12.44 9.48 -2.03
N MET A 143 -11.73 9.19 -0.94
CA MET A 143 -11.85 7.91 -0.23
C MET A 143 -13.19 7.79 0.51
N ILE A 144 -13.65 8.88 1.16
CA ILE A 144 -14.99 8.94 1.78
C ILE A 144 -16.06 8.74 0.71
N VAL A 145 -15.92 9.38 -0.46
CA VAL A 145 -16.88 9.19 -1.57
C VAL A 145 -16.93 7.72 -2.00
N ALA A 146 -15.78 7.06 -2.19
CA ALA A 146 -15.74 5.64 -2.53
C ALA A 146 -16.36 4.76 -1.44
N PHE A 147 -16.13 5.09 -0.16
CA PHE A 147 -16.74 4.39 0.97
C PHE A 147 -18.26 4.53 0.99
N VAL A 148 -18.79 5.74 0.80
CA VAL A 148 -20.25 5.99 0.73
C VAL A 148 -20.89 5.20 -0.42
N ILE A 149 -20.25 5.17 -1.59
CA ILE A 149 -20.72 4.36 -2.74
C ILE A 149 -20.75 2.88 -2.36
N ALA A 150 -19.70 2.37 -1.70
CA ALA A 150 -19.66 0.98 -1.26
C ALA A 150 -20.77 0.67 -0.25
N THR A 151 -20.95 1.50 0.78
CA THR A 151 -22.02 1.30 1.77
C THR A 151 -23.40 1.35 1.15
N ALA A 152 -23.64 2.25 0.18
CA ALA A 152 -24.91 2.32 -0.53
C ALA A 152 -25.15 1.07 -1.40
N ALA A 153 -24.11 0.60 -2.11
CA ALA A 153 -24.21 -0.60 -2.93
C ALA A 153 -24.52 -1.84 -2.10
N TYR A 154 -23.83 -2.05 -0.97
CA TYR A 154 -24.08 -3.18 -0.08
C TYR A 154 -25.37 -3.04 0.74
N GLY A 155 -25.80 -1.81 1.08
CA GLY A 155 -27.09 -1.56 1.72
C GLY A 155 -28.26 -1.99 0.82
N TYR A 156 -28.19 -1.64 -0.47
CA TYR A 156 -29.18 -2.07 -1.46
C TYR A 156 -29.23 -3.58 -1.65
N LEU A 157 -28.09 -4.27 -1.52
CA LEU A 157 -28.05 -5.74 -1.52
C LEU A 157 -28.77 -6.35 -0.32
N GLY A 158 -28.53 -5.81 0.88
CA GLY A 158 -29.12 -6.33 2.11
C GLY A 158 -30.65 -6.25 2.11
N GLU A 159 -31.21 -5.17 1.57
CA GLU A 159 -32.67 -5.03 1.40
C GLU A 159 -33.24 -6.06 0.41
N ARG A 160 -32.53 -6.33 -0.69
CA ARG A 160 -32.95 -7.29 -1.71
C ARG A 160 -32.76 -8.75 -1.33
N ASP A 161 -31.81 -9.06 -0.45
CA ASP A 161 -31.61 -10.40 0.09
C ASP A 161 -32.80 -10.83 0.97
N LEU A 162 -33.44 -9.87 1.65
CA LEU A 162 -34.65 -10.12 2.44
C LEU A 162 -35.92 -10.32 1.58
N GLU A 163 -35.93 -9.80 0.36
CA GLU A 163 -37.06 -9.90 -0.58
C GLU A 163 -36.89 -11.01 -1.64
N ALA A 164 -35.70 -11.60 -1.76
CA ALA A 164 -35.38 -12.52 -2.84
C ALA A 164 -35.94 -13.93 -2.64
N ILE A 165 -36.83 -14.35 -3.55
CA ILE A 165 -37.34 -15.72 -3.64
C ILE A 165 -36.33 -16.65 -4.36
N VAL A 166 -35.43 -16.09 -5.19
CA VAL A 166 -34.47 -16.84 -6.02
C VAL A 166 -33.02 -16.46 -5.67
N PRO A 167 -32.18 -17.40 -5.18
CA PRO A 167 -30.79 -17.14 -4.78
C PRO A 167 -29.84 -16.65 -5.91
N ALA A 168 -30.18 -16.89 -7.18
CA ALA A 168 -29.33 -16.57 -8.32
C ALA A 168 -29.22 -15.05 -8.58
N ASP A 169 -30.27 -14.29 -8.28
CA ASP A 169 -30.29 -12.84 -8.52
C ASP A 169 -29.42 -12.10 -7.51
N VAL A 170 -29.46 -12.50 -6.24
CA VAL A 170 -28.63 -11.93 -5.16
C VAL A 170 -27.14 -12.10 -5.45
N LYS A 171 -26.74 -13.25 -6.04
CA LYS A 171 -25.34 -13.49 -6.41
C LYS A 171 -24.84 -12.53 -7.49
N THR A 172 -25.65 -12.29 -8.52
CA THR A 172 -25.30 -11.40 -9.64
C THR A 172 -25.22 -9.95 -9.17
N LEU A 173 -26.19 -9.53 -8.37
CA LEU A 173 -26.18 -8.23 -7.71
C LEU A 173 -24.97 -8.06 -6.78
N GLY A 174 -24.58 -9.11 -6.05
CA GLY A 174 -23.37 -9.16 -5.24
C GLY A 174 -22.10 -8.83 -6.03
N TRP A 175 -21.94 -9.44 -7.21
CA TRP A 175 -20.82 -9.13 -8.11
C TRP A 175 -20.84 -7.69 -8.63
N LEU A 176 -22.02 -7.14 -8.93
CA LEU A 176 -22.15 -5.75 -9.37
C LEU A 176 -21.77 -4.76 -8.26
N ALA A 177 -22.21 -4.99 -7.02
CA ALA A 177 -21.81 -4.15 -5.89
C ALA A 177 -20.31 -4.20 -5.66
N LEU A 178 -19.70 -5.39 -5.68
CA LEU A 178 -18.26 -5.55 -5.57
C LEU A 178 -17.53 -4.80 -6.70
N ALA A 179 -17.99 -4.96 -7.94
CA ALA A 179 -17.40 -4.27 -9.09
C ALA A 179 -17.50 -2.74 -8.94
N ALA A 180 -18.65 -2.22 -8.51
CA ALA A 180 -18.87 -0.80 -8.25
C ALA A 180 -17.94 -0.27 -7.15
N THR A 181 -17.80 -1.01 -6.04
CA THR A 181 -16.89 -0.66 -4.94
C THR A 181 -15.44 -0.64 -5.39
N LEU A 182 -14.99 -1.69 -6.09
CA LEU A 182 -13.62 -1.76 -6.61
C LEU A 182 -13.33 -0.64 -7.61
N PHE A 183 -14.28 -0.34 -8.48
CA PHE A 183 -14.15 0.75 -9.45
C PHE A 183 -14.09 2.12 -8.76
N ALA A 184 -14.97 2.39 -7.80
CA ALA A 184 -14.97 3.63 -7.04
C ALA A 184 -13.65 3.82 -6.26
N PHE A 185 -13.18 2.77 -5.59
CA PHE A 185 -11.88 2.76 -4.91
C PHE A 185 -10.72 2.99 -5.88
N LEU A 186 -10.73 2.33 -7.03
CA LEU A 186 -9.71 2.49 -8.08
C LEU A 186 -9.60 3.94 -8.52
N ILE A 187 -10.73 4.58 -8.85
CA ILE A 187 -10.77 5.98 -9.28
C ILE A 187 -10.32 6.91 -8.16
N ALA A 188 -10.81 6.71 -6.94
CA ALA A 188 -10.42 7.51 -5.78
C ALA A 188 -8.90 7.43 -5.55
N HIS A 189 -8.35 6.23 -5.49
CA HIS A 189 -6.93 6.01 -5.25
C HIS A 189 -6.06 6.50 -6.42
N ALA A 190 -6.44 6.22 -7.66
CA ALA A 190 -5.72 6.70 -8.84
C ALA A 190 -5.68 8.23 -8.92
N SER A 191 -6.75 8.93 -8.49
CA SER A 191 -6.79 10.40 -8.46
C SER A 191 -5.74 10.99 -7.50
N VAL A 192 -5.51 10.34 -6.35
CA VAL A 192 -4.51 10.77 -5.35
C VAL A 192 -3.10 10.50 -5.85
N GLU A 193 -2.85 9.35 -6.49
CA GLU A 193 -1.55 9.05 -7.09
C GLU A 193 -1.23 9.99 -8.26
N ALA A 194 -2.23 10.33 -9.09
CA ALA A 194 -2.07 11.34 -10.13
C ALA A 194 -1.70 12.71 -9.54
N ALA A 195 -2.28 13.09 -8.40
CA ALA A 195 -1.93 14.34 -7.70
C ALA A 195 -0.47 14.34 -7.20
N ARG A 196 0.03 13.21 -6.68
CA ARG A 196 1.44 13.05 -6.30
C ARG A 196 2.37 13.18 -7.52
N ALA A 197 1.97 12.60 -8.66
CA ALA A 197 2.70 12.73 -9.90
C ALA A 197 2.75 14.19 -10.41
N GLN A 198 1.70 14.98 -10.19
CA GLN A 198 1.70 16.42 -10.48
C GLN A 198 2.72 17.17 -9.63
N PHE A 199 2.83 16.87 -8.32
CA PHE A 199 3.90 17.43 -7.49
C PHE A 199 5.27 17.00 -8.01
N ALA A 200 5.47 15.74 -8.38
CA ALA A 200 6.74 15.29 -8.94
C ALA A 200 7.12 16.01 -10.25
N ALA A 201 6.15 16.31 -11.11
CA ALA A 201 6.35 16.99 -12.38
C ALA A 201 6.61 18.50 -12.23
N ASP A 202 5.89 19.19 -11.33
CA ASP A 202 5.96 20.64 -11.14
C ASP A 202 6.31 20.98 -9.68
N GLY A 203 7.57 21.36 -9.45
CA GLY A 203 8.09 21.70 -8.13
C GLY A 203 7.54 22.99 -7.52
N GLN A 204 6.94 23.87 -8.34
CA GLN A 204 6.37 25.15 -7.91
C GLN A 204 4.93 25.00 -7.39
N LEU A 205 4.29 23.84 -7.58
CA LEU A 205 2.99 23.52 -6.99
C LEU A 205 3.08 23.52 -5.46
N ARG A 206 2.31 24.42 -4.83
CA ARG A 206 2.19 24.54 -3.37
C ARG A 206 0.82 24.09 -2.83
N SER A 207 -0.23 24.11 -3.65
CA SER A 207 -1.60 23.81 -3.22
C SER A 207 -2.01 22.37 -3.52
N ALA A 208 -2.40 21.63 -2.47
CA ALA A 208 -2.87 20.25 -2.57
C ALA A 208 -4.15 20.11 -3.41
N PHE A 209 -5.14 21.00 -3.23
CA PHE A 209 -6.36 21.00 -4.03
C PHE A 209 -6.09 21.26 -5.51
N ARG A 210 -5.19 22.20 -5.84
CA ARG A 210 -4.80 22.45 -7.24
C ARG A 210 -4.08 21.24 -7.84
N ALA A 211 -3.20 20.59 -7.09
CA ALA A 211 -2.52 19.36 -7.54
C ALA A 211 -3.54 18.22 -7.78
N TRP A 212 -4.48 18.02 -6.86
CA TRP A 212 -5.55 17.03 -7.00
C TRP A 212 -6.47 17.33 -8.18
N GLY A 213 -6.91 18.58 -8.36
CA GLY A 213 -7.71 18.97 -9.52
C GLY A 213 -6.98 18.76 -10.86
N ARG A 214 -5.66 19.05 -10.93
CA ARG A 214 -4.84 18.74 -12.12
C ARG A 214 -4.70 17.23 -12.36
N GLY A 215 -4.59 16.44 -11.29
CA GLY A 215 -4.57 14.98 -11.34
C GLY A 215 -5.90 14.39 -11.81
N LEU A 216 -7.02 14.89 -11.29
CA LEU A 216 -8.37 14.48 -11.71
C LEU A 216 -8.61 14.83 -13.18
N LYS A 217 -8.25 16.05 -13.60
CA LYS A 217 -8.33 16.46 -15.01
C LYS A 217 -7.48 15.59 -15.93
N GLN A 218 -6.35 15.06 -15.45
CA GLN A 218 -5.54 14.09 -16.18
C GLN A 218 -6.28 12.78 -16.38
N LEU A 219 -6.84 12.25 -15.28
CA LEU A 219 -7.58 10.99 -15.28
C LEU A 219 -8.76 11.06 -16.25
N LEU A 220 -9.46 12.19 -16.30
CA LEU A 220 -10.58 12.42 -17.22
C LEU A 220 -10.15 12.60 -18.68
N ARG A 221 -9.01 13.25 -18.94
CA ARG A 221 -8.54 13.52 -20.32
C ARG A 221 -7.80 12.35 -20.96
N ARG A 222 -7.09 11.54 -20.17
CA ARG A 222 -6.32 10.38 -20.62
C ARG A 222 -6.55 9.18 -19.68
N PRO A 223 -7.78 8.67 -19.58
CA PRO A 223 -8.14 7.62 -18.62
C PRO A 223 -7.33 6.35 -18.88
N PHE A 224 -7.25 5.89 -20.12
CA PHE A 224 -6.54 4.66 -20.48
C PHE A 224 -5.03 4.72 -20.22
N ALA A 225 -4.37 5.85 -20.48
CA ALA A 225 -2.94 5.98 -20.20
C ALA A 225 -2.65 6.00 -18.69
N THR A 226 -3.49 6.73 -17.92
CA THR A 226 -3.30 6.90 -16.48
C THR A 226 -3.66 5.64 -15.71
N LEU A 227 -4.85 5.07 -15.97
CA LEU A 227 -5.31 3.82 -15.36
C LEU A 227 -4.51 2.63 -15.86
N GLY A 228 -4.16 2.58 -17.15
CA GLY A 228 -3.34 1.50 -17.70
C GLY A 228 -1.99 1.39 -17.03
N GLN A 229 -1.25 2.50 -16.88
CA GLN A 229 0.02 2.50 -16.15
C GLN A 229 -0.16 2.20 -14.66
N TYR A 230 -1.19 2.75 -14.03
CA TYR A 230 -1.51 2.46 -12.63
C TYR A 230 -1.78 0.98 -12.39
N LEU A 231 -2.63 0.36 -13.22
CA LEU A 231 -3.03 -1.04 -13.11
C LEU A 231 -1.87 -1.96 -13.47
N LEU A 232 -1.10 -1.66 -14.52
CA LEU A 232 0.05 -2.47 -14.93
C LEU A 232 1.09 -2.60 -13.82
N VAL A 233 1.53 -1.47 -13.23
CA VAL A 233 2.53 -1.50 -12.15
C VAL A 233 1.95 -2.13 -10.88
N THR A 234 0.68 -1.86 -10.57
CA THR A 234 0.02 -2.49 -9.41
C THR A 234 -0.07 -4.01 -9.59
N ALA A 235 -0.43 -4.49 -10.78
CA ALA A 235 -0.52 -5.91 -11.08
C ALA A 235 0.85 -6.59 -10.97
N ILE A 236 1.92 -6.00 -11.51
CA ILE A 236 3.28 -6.55 -11.41
C ILE A 236 3.73 -6.60 -9.93
N GLY A 237 3.56 -5.50 -9.20
CA GLY A 237 3.95 -5.44 -7.78
C GLY A 237 3.19 -6.45 -6.91
N LEU A 238 1.88 -6.57 -7.11
CA LEU A 238 1.05 -7.53 -6.39
C LEU A 238 1.36 -8.98 -6.79
N ALA A 239 1.66 -9.26 -8.06
CA ALA A 239 2.07 -10.59 -8.50
C ALA A 239 3.38 -11.03 -7.83
N ILE A 240 4.38 -10.14 -7.78
CA ILE A 240 5.66 -10.41 -7.10
C ILE A 240 5.42 -10.60 -5.59
N ALA A 241 4.67 -9.70 -4.95
CA ALA A 241 4.37 -9.79 -3.53
C ALA A 241 3.57 -11.05 -3.19
N GLY A 242 2.60 -11.42 -4.02
CA GLY A 242 1.78 -12.63 -3.89
C GLY A 242 2.62 -13.90 -4.04
N ALA A 243 3.50 -13.96 -5.05
CA ALA A 243 4.41 -15.10 -5.22
C ALA A 243 5.34 -15.28 -4.01
N LEU A 244 5.90 -14.18 -3.48
CA LEU A 244 6.72 -14.21 -2.26
C LEU A 244 5.90 -14.62 -1.02
N ALA A 245 4.64 -14.19 -0.93
CA ALA A 245 3.75 -14.57 0.16
C ALA A 245 3.40 -16.06 0.13
N VAL A 246 3.09 -16.60 -1.06
CA VAL A 246 2.89 -18.05 -1.25
C VAL A 246 4.15 -18.80 -0.86
N TRP A 247 5.33 -18.35 -1.30
CA TRP A 247 6.58 -19.00 -0.93
C TRP A 247 6.81 -18.98 0.58
N ARG A 248 6.52 -17.85 1.25
CA ARG A 248 6.65 -17.70 2.70
C ARG A 248 5.80 -18.68 3.49
N ILE A 249 4.57 -18.94 3.05
CA ILE A 249 3.64 -19.87 3.71
C ILE A 249 4.13 -21.32 3.62
N ASN A 250 4.93 -21.64 2.62
CA ASN A 250 5.46 -22.99 2.39
C ASN A 250 6.82 -23.25 3.07
N ILE A 251 7.40 -22.29 3.80
CA ILE A 251 8.65 -22.51 4.53
C ILE A 251 8.37 -23.26 5.85
N PRO A 252 9.02 -24.40 6.11
CA PRO A 252 8.92 -25.06 7.42
C PRO A 252 9.45 -24.15 8.53
N HIS A 253 8.61 -23.81 9.51
CA HIS A 253 8.95 -22.86 10.58
C HIS A 253 9.62 -23.52 11.82
N ALA A 254 9.88 -24.82 11.77
CA ALA A 254 10.33 -25.60 12.93
C ALA A 254 11.81 -25.38 13.31
N ASN A 255 12.62 -24.77 12.44
CA ASN A 255 14.03 -24.49 12.70
C ASN A 255 14.37 -23.00 12.54
N SER A 256 15.47 -22.57 13.16
CA SER A 256 15.95 -21.17 13.13
C SER A 256 16.18 -20.64 11.71
N LEU A 257 16.61 -21.51 10.79
CA LEU A 257 16.81 -21.20 9.39
C LEU A 257 15.49 -20.90 8.66
N GLY A 258 14.43 -21.66 8.95
CA GLY A 258 13.08 -21.44 8.45
C GLY A 258 12.48 -20.13 8.97
N LEU A 259 12.75 -19.78 10.23
CA LEU A 259 12.35 -18.49 10.79
C LEU A 259 13.06 -17.32 10.09
N ALA A 260 14.39 -17.41 9.92
CA ALA A 260 15.17 -16.39 9.22
C ALA A 260 14.72 -16.24 7.75
N GLY A 261 14.45 -17.35 7.06
CA GLY A 261 13.92 -17.35 5.70
C GLY A 261 12.53 -16.70 5.60
N ALA A 262 11.62 -17.03 6.52
CA ALA A 262 10.29 -16.43 6.57
C ALA A 262 10.32 -14.92 6.87
N PHE A 263 11.29 -14.48 7.70
CA PHE A 263 11.53 -13.06 7.96
C PHE A 263 12.08 -12.35 6.73
N ALA A 264 13.09 -12.93 6.06
CA ALA A 264 13.67 -12.37 4.83
C ALA A 264 12.61 -12.22 3.72
N LEU A 265 11.77 -13.23 3.52
CA LEU A 265 10.65 -13.14 2.58
C LEU A 265 9.64 -12.06 2.97
N ALA A 266 9.33 -11.88 4.25
CA ALA A 266 8.48 -10.79 4.70
C ALA A 266 9.07 -9.41 4.33
N GLN A 267 10.39 -9.23 4.50
CA GLN A 267 11.05 -7.99 4.08
C GLN A 267 11.04 -7.81 2.56
N LEU A 268 11.21 -8.88 1.78
CA LEU A 268 11.11 -8.82 0.31
C LEU A 268 9.70 -8.45 -0.16
N ILE A 269 8.64 -8.93 0.52
CA ILE A 269 7.26 -8.52 0.26
C ILE A 269 7.12 -7.01 0.49
N VAL A 270 7.63 -6.50 1.61
CA VAL A 270 7.62 -5.05 1.91
C VAL A 270 8.37 -4.26 0.83
N LEU A 271 9.56 -4.70 0.45
CA LEU A 271 10.36 -4.07 -0.61
C LEU A 271 9.64 -4.07 -1.96
N SER A 272 8.96 -5.17 -2.31
CA SER A 272 8.13 -5.25 -3.53
C SER A 272 7.00 -4.22 -3.51
N THR A 273 6.31 -4.05 -2.36
CA THR A 273 5.26 -3.02 -2.25
C THR A 273 5.81 -1.60 -2.30
N ALA A 274 6.99 -1.36 -1.72
CA ALA A 274 7.69 -0.07 -1.79
C ALA A 274 8.11 0.27 -3.23
N TRP A 275 8.67 -0.71 -3.94
CA TRP A 275 8.99 -0.59 -5.36
C TRP A 275 7.74 -0.31 -6.19
N MET A 276 6.65 -1.06 -5.99
CA MET A 276 5.37 -0.82 -6.68
C MET A 276 4.90 0.63 -6.50
N ARG A 277 4.92 1.16 -5.27
CA ARG A 277 4.50 2.54 -4.99
C ARG A 277 5.39 3.57 -5.70
N THR A 278 6.70 3.38 -5.67
CA THR A 278 7.65 4.29 -6.33
C THR A 278 7.57 4.19 -7.85
N ALA A 279 7.54 2.99 -8.43
CA ALA A 279 7.39 2.77 -9.87
C ALA A 279 6.12 3.40 -10.44
N ARG A 280 4.99 3.35 -9.70
CA ARG A 280 3.76 4.07 -10.09
C ARG A 280 3.97 5.56 -10.18
N LEU A 281 4.65 6.15 -9.19
CA LEU A 281 4.93 7.58 -9.18
C LEU A 281 5.79 7.97 -10.40
N TYR A 282 6.87 7.23 -10.67
CA TYR A 282 7.71 7.46 -11.86
C TYR A 282 6.90 7.38 -13.16
N ALA A 283 6.11 6.32 -13.33
CA ALA A 283 5.30 6.10 -14.53
C ALA A 283 4.24 7.20 -14.73
N LEU A 284 3.52 7.56 -13.67
CA LEU A 284 2.52 8.61 -13.75
C LEU A 284 3.14 9.99 -13.98
N THR A 285 4.31 10.28 -13.42
CA THR A 285 5.04 11.53 -13.70
C THR A 285 5.44 11.62 -15.17
N GLU A 286 5.81 10.51 -15.80
CA GLU A 286 6.10 10.49 -17.23
C GLU A 286 4.83 10.79 -18.07
N VAL A 287 3.68 10.21 -17.69
CA VAL A 287 2.40 10.54 -18.33
C VAL A 287 2.06 12.03 -18.17
N VAL A 288 2.40 12.64 -17.03
CA VAL A 288 2.24 14.09 -16.82
C VAL A 288 3.15 14.91 -17.73
N ARG A 289 4.42 14.52 -17.88
CA ARG A 289 5.44 15.21 -18.68
C ARG A 289 5.20 15.07 -20.18
N SER A 290 4.60 13.97 -20.63
CA SER A 290 4.21 13.72 -22.03
C SER A 290 2.99 14.55 -22.53
N ARG A 291 2.71 15.68 -21.87
CA ARG A 291 1.68 16.64 -22.26
C ARG A 291 2.25 17.68 -23.21
#